data_AF-A0A934QDZ1-F1
#
_entry.id   AF-A0A934QDZ1-F1
#
_cell.length_a   1.000
_cell.length_b   1.000
_cell.length_c   1.000
_cell.angle_alpha   90.00
_cell.angle_beta   90.00
_cell.angle_gamma   90.00
#
_symmetry.space_group_name_H-M   'P 1'
#
loop_
_entity.id
_entity.type
_entity.pdbx_description
1 polymer ?
#
loop_
_entity_poly.entity_id
_entity_poly.type
_entity_poly.pdbx_seq_one_letter_code
_entity_poly.pdbx_strand_id
1 'polypeptide(L)'
;MGVEMADVQLVWPNKELSLCAAGLTGYEWVQPTDRRLAKPLRFTKLSNGTLTSQSNLLAIGDGLDVLEALKENTSVLGSGIRLVYIDPPFNTQVNFRQYNDTMQRPMWLSMMRDRLAAIKPLLTEDASIWVHLDDAEVHRARAIMDEVFGEQAFVASVIWQKKTTRDSRAAFSSNHDTILVYAPSGPKRWKTSRNLLSKDEALLRNRDDDPRGPWADAPFTAPGYRKAQQYDIVTPNGDSLRPPRGRSWYATESTYKELVAEDRIWFPKNGSGSPRIKLFAHQLRGLVPFTVWGSGDTGTNDEAKRHLMALFPDAEVFDTPKPENLLERIIHIATNPGELVVDIFGGSGTTAATAHKMRRRWILAERNTQTVLEFIVPRLNSVIEGTDPGGITAAVSWGGGGSYEIAHVTPRLGTLTDPHRAAAVKKKIASLNQAMHKRGAA
;
A
#
# COMPACT_ATOMS: atom_id res chain seq x y z
N MET A 1 -19.19 23.25 -2.14
CA MET A 1 -17.90 23.95 -1.95
C MET A 1 -17.33 24.19 -3.33
N GLY A 2 -17.09 25.45 -3.69
CA GLY A 2 -16.51 25.79 -4.99
C GLY A 2 -15.13 25.15 -5.14
N VAL A 3 -14.83 24.67 -6.34
CA VAL A 3 -13.48 24.25 -6.70
C VAL A 3 -12.64 25.53 -6.72
N GLU A 4 -11.84 25.76 -5.68
CA GLU A 4 -10.72 26.70 -5.77
C GLU A 4 -9.83 26.17 -6.90
N MET A 5 -9.87 26.84 -8.05
CA MET A 5 -8.92 26.55 -9.11
C MET A 5 -7.55 26.91 -8.57
N ALA A 6 -6.61 25.96 -8.59
CA ALA A 6 -5.23 26.27 -8.25
C ALA A 6 -4.73 27.38 -9.19
N ASP A 7 -4.04 28.39 -8.63
CA ASP A 7 -3.48 29.51 -9.41
C ASP A 7 -2.39 29.06 -10.41
N VAL A 8 -1.93 27.81 -10.31
CA VAL A 8 -0.89 27.21 -11.14
C VAL A 8 -1.41 25.94 -11.83
N GLN A 9 -1.12 25.79 -13.12
CA GLN A 9 -1.52 24.61 -13.90
C GLN A 9 -0.35 24.02 -14.68
N LEU A 10 -0.20 22.69 -14.64
CA LEU A 10 0.65 21.95 -15.56
C LEU A 10 -0.08 21.76 -16.91
N VAL A 11 0.54 22.16 -18.03
CA VAL A 11 -0.05 22.05 -19.37
C VAL A 11 0.74 21.09 -20.26
N TRP A 12 0.04 20.38 -21.15
CA TRP A 12 0.62 19.49 -22.16
C TRP A 12 -0.30 19.36 -23.37
N PRO A 13 0.20 18.92 -24.55
CA PRO A 13 -0.64 18.69 -25.72
C PRO A 13 -1.76 17.67 -25.45
N ASN A 14 -2.95 17.93 -26.00
CA ASN A 14 -4.14 17.07 -25.90
C ASN A 14 -4.65 16.86 -24.46
N LYS A 15 -4.35 17.78 -23.53
CA LYS A 15 -4.83 17.70 -22.15
C LYS A 15 -6.36 17.67 -22.09
N GLU A 16 -7.05 18.33 -22.99
CA GLU A 16 -8.51 18.34 -23.09
C GLU A 16 -9.12 17.04 -23.64
N LEU A 17 -8.31 16.16 -24.23
CA LEU A 17 -8.76 14.89 -24.80
C LEU A 17 -8.68 13.76 -23.76
N SER A 18 -9.51 12.73 -23.98
CA SER A 18 -9.45 11.48 -23.23
C SER A 18 -8.45 10.53 -23.87
N LEU A 19 -7.63 9.85 -23.06
CA LEU A 19 -6.69 8.84 -23.56
C LEU A 19 -7.27 7.44 -23.38
N CYS A 20 -7.67 6.79 -24.47
CA CYS A 20 -8.28 5.46 -24.44
C CYS A 20 -7.32 4.37 -24.87
N ALA A 21 -7.40 3.21 -24.23
CA ALA A 21 -6.66 2.03 -24.66
C ALA A 21 -7.15 1.55 -26.03
N ALA A 22 -6.19 1.25 -26.90
CA ALA A 22 -6.42 0.78 -28.27
C ALA A 22 -5.66 -0.53 -28.52
N GLY A 23 -6.40 -1.61 -28.77
CA GLY A 23 -5.84 -2.94 -29.00
C GLY A 23 -4.97 -3.42 -27.83
N LEU A 24 -3.92 -4.17 -28.14
CA LEU A 24 -3.11 -4.85 -27.13
C LEU A 24 -2.31 -3.86 -26.25
N THR A 25 -1.55 -2.95 -26.86
CA THR A 25 -0.60 -2.07 -26.16
C THR A 25 -0.77 -0.57 -26.47
N GLY A 26 -1.61 -0.22 -27.45
CA GLY A 26 -1.74 1.15 -27.94
C GLY A 26 -2.64 2.04 -27.09
N TYR A 27 -2.60 3.33 -27.39
CA TYR A 27 -3.54 4.34 -26.89
C TYR A 27 -3.89 5.31 -28.01
N GLU A 28 -5.10 5.85 -27.97
CA GLU A 28 -5.61 6.85 -28.91
C GLU A 28 -6.21 8.01 -28.11
N TRP A 29 -5.90 9.24 -28.52
CA TRP A 29 -6.59 10.42 -28.03
C TRP A 29 -7.93 10.56 -28.71
N VAL A 30 -8.98 10.72 -27.93
CA VAL A 30 -10.33 10.90 -28.44
C VAL A 30 -10.99 12.11 -27.82
N GLN A 31 -11.85 12.75 -28.60
CA GLN A 31 -12.68 13.83 -28.09
C GLN A 31 -13.60 13.30 -26.99
N PRO A 32 -13.81 14.03 -25.88
CA PRO A 32 -14.73 13.61 -24.82
C PRO A 32 -16.18 13.40 -25.31
N THR A 33 -16.55 13.99 -26.45
CA THR A 33 -17.85 13.83 -27.13
C THR A 33 -17.90 12.66 -28.11
N ASP A 34 -16.81 11.88 -28.26
CA ASP A 34 -16.75 10.75 -29.17
C ASP A 34 -17.77 9.66 -28.75
N ARG A 35 -18.66 9.29 -29.68
CA ARG A 35 -19.72 8.29 -29.44
C ARG A 35 -19.18 6.91 -29.03
N ARG A 36 -17.91 6.61 -29.33
CA ARG A 36 -17.23 5.37 -28.89
C ARG A 36 -17.06 5.32 -27.38
N LEU A 37 -16.95 6.48 -26.71
CA LEU A 37 -16.86 6.57 -25.25
C LEU A 37 -18.15 6.16 -24.54
N ALA A 38 -19.30 6.37 -25.18
CA ALA A 38 -20.61 6.02 -24.65
C ALA A 38 -21.00 4.54 -24.84
N LYS A 39 -20.18 3.75 -25.55
CA LYS A 39 -20.44 2.32 -25.74
C LYS A 39 -20.07 1.56 -24.47
N PRO A 40 -20.95 0.69 -23.95
CA PRO A 40 -20.63 -0.14 -22.80
C PRO A 40 -19.37 -0.97 -23.04
N LEU A 41 -18.50 -1.03 -22.04
CA LEU A 41 -17.29 -1.83 -22.10
C LEU A 41 -17.63 -3.32 -22.04
N ARG A 42 -16.92 -4.13 -22.85
CA ARG A 42 -17.15 -5.57 -22.87
C ARG A 42 -16.43 -6.25 -21.71
N PHE A 43 -17.19 -6.52 -20.66
CA PHE A 43 -16.78 -7.29 -19.49
C PHE A 43 -17.09 -8.78 -19.66
N THR A 44 -16.09 -9.66 -19.50
CA THR A 44 -16.27 -11.12 -19.60
C THR A 44 -15.66 -11.82 -18.39
N LYS A 45 -16.47 -12.52 -17.59
CA LYS A 45 -15.98 -13.35 -16.50
C LYS A 45 -15.30 -14.61 -17.04
N LEU A 46 -14.06 -14.86 -16.61
CA LEU A 46 -13.25 -16.00 -17.04
C LEU A 46 -13.31 -17.15 -16.04
N SER A 47 -13.43 -16.86 -14.75
CA SER A 47 -13.59 -17.83 -13.68
C SER A 47 -15.02 -18.39 -13.60
N ASN A 48 -15.19 -19.51 -12.90
CA ASN A 48 -16.50 -20.16 -12.74
C ASN A 48 -17.29 -19.64 -11.53
N GLY A 49 -16.63 -19.13 -10.49
CA GLY A 49 -17.27 -18.66 -9.26
C GLY A 49 -18.17 -17.44 -9.45
N THR A 50 -19.03 -17.17 -8.47
CA THR A 50 -19.97 -16.04 -8.53
C THR A 50 -19.25 -14.75 -8.14
N LEU A 51 -19.33 -13.74 -8.99
CA LEU A 51 -18.81 -12.42 -8.66
C LEU A 51 -19.81 -11.70 -7.73
N THR A 52 -19.38 -11.42 -6.51
CA THR A 52 -20.19 -10.75 -5.47
C THR A 52 -19.50 -9.48 -5.00
N SER A 53 -20.20 -8.67 -4.21
CA SER A 53 -19.61 -7.48 -3.58
C SER A 53 -18.46 -7.79 -2.63
N GLN A 54 -18.20 -9.06 -2.27
CA GLN A 54 -17.10 -9.47 -1.38
C GLN A 54 -15.97 -10.18 -2.13
N SER A 55 -16.11 -10.41 -3.44
CA SER A 55 -15.09 -11.10 -4.23
C SER A 55 -13.80 -10.29 -4.32
N ASN A 56 -12.67 -10.98 -4.24
CA ASN A 56 -11.40 -10.49 -4.78
C ASN A 56 -11.40 -10.67 -6.29
N LEU A 57 -10.80 -9.75 -7.04
CA LEU A 57 -10.90 -9.76 -8.49
C LEU A 57 -9.58 -9.42 -9.17
N LEU A 58 -9.13 -10.32 -10.04
CA LEU A 58 -8.10 -10.06 -11.04
C LEU A 58 -8.76 -9.72 -12.38
N ALA A 59 -8.56 -8.50 -12.86
CA ALA A 59 -9.07 -8.04 -14.13
C ALA A 59 -7.94 -7.93 -15.16
N ILE A 60 -8.13 -8.55 -16.32
CA ILE A 60 -7.24 -8.47 -17.48
C ILE A 60 -7.77 -7.36 -18.38
N GLY A 61 -7.04 -6.27 -18.50
CA GLY A 61 -7.47 -5.10 -19.27
C GLY A 61 -6.77 -3.82 -18.84
N ASP A 62 -7.02 -2.75 -19.58
CA ASP A 62 -6.51 -1.43 -19.23
C ASP A 62 -7.14 -0.92 -17.92
N GLY A 63 -6.34 -0.35 -17.01
CA GLY A 63 -6.81 0.09 -15.71
C GLY A 63 -8.00 1.05 -15.73
N LEU A 64 -8.07 1.97 -16.71
CA LEU A 64 -9.21 2.89 -16.83
C LEU A 64 -10.47 2.16 -17.28
N ASP A 65 -10.37 1.38 -18.36
CA ASP A 65 -11.48 0.57 -18.86
C ASP A 65 -11.96 -0.44 -17.80
N VAL A 66 -11.05 -1.03 -17.02
CA VAL A 66 -11.40 -1.93 -15.92
C VAL A 66 -12.23 -1.20 -14.86
N LEU A 67 -11.80 -0.04 -14.38
CA LEU A 67 -12.54 0.71 -13.37
C LEU A 67 -13.96 1.05 -13.83
N GLU A 68 -14.10 1.54 -15.08
CA GLU A 68 -15.40 1.87 -15.66
C GLU A 68 -16.27 0.63 -15.84
N ALA A 69 -15.73 -0.46 -16.40
CA ALA A 69 -16.47 -1.70 -16.59
C ALA A 69 -16.94 -2.31 -15.26
N LEU A 70 -16.11 -2.26 -14.21
CA LEU A 70 -16.48 -2.77 -12.88
C LEU A 70 -17.59 -1.93 -12.24
N LYS A 71 -17.52 -0.60 -12.38
CA LYS A 71 -18.56 0.32 -11.90
C LYS A 71 -19.91 0.07 -12.58
N GLU A 72 -19.89 -0.25 -13.87
CA GLU A 72 -21.11 -0.49 -14.66
C GLU A 72 -21.72 -1.89 -14.46
N ASN A 73 -20.87 -2.93 -14.36
CA ASN A 73 -21.31 -4.32 -14.52
C ASN A 73 -21.34 -5.11 -13.21
N THR A 74 -20.85 -4.56 -12.10
CA THR A 74 -20.59 -5.32 -10.88
C THR A 74 -20.83 -4.51 -9.61
N SER A 75 -20.86 -5.19 -8.45
CA SER A 75 -20.95 -4.55 -7.13
C SER A 75 -19.65 -4.63 -6.32
N VAL A 76 -18.53 -5.06 -6.93
CA VAL A 76 -17.26 -5.31 -6.21
C VAL A 76 -16.66 -4.04 -5.60
N LEU A 77 -16.97 -2.88 -6.18
CA LEU A 77 -16.58 -1.54 -5.72
C LEU A 77 -17.58 -0.91 -4.74
N GLY A 78 -18.69 -1.59 -4.43
CA GLY A 78 -19.82 -1.00 -3.70
C GLY A 78 -19.52 -0.57 -2.26
N SER A 79 -18.50 -1.16 -1.62
CA SER A 79 -18.02 -0.74 -0.30
C SER A 79 -17.18 0.53 -0.31
N GLY A 80 -16.82 1.03 -1.51
CA GLY A 80 -15.79 2.05 -1.69
C GLY A 80 -14.38 1.50 -1.52
N ILE A 81 -13.42 2.23 -2.08
CA ILE A 81 -12.00 1.89 -2.04
C ILE A 81 -11.34 2.57 -0.84
N ARG A 82 -10.65 1.78 0.00
CA ARG A 82 -9.92 2.27 1.18
C ARG A 82 -8.49 2.66 0.84
N LEU A 83 -7.81 1.85 0.04
CA LEU A 83 -6.44 2.08 -0.40
C LEU A 83 -6.36 1.93 -1.92
N VAL A 84 -5.77 2.92 -2.56
CA VAL A 84 -5.21 2.77 -3.91
C VAL A 84 -3.70 2.78 -3.79
N TYR A 85 -3.06 1.71 -4.25
CA TYR A 85 -1.62 1.69 -4.50
C TYR A 85 -1.41 1.50 -6.00
N ILE A 86 -0.63 2.36 -6.63
CA ILE A 86 -0.27 2.22 -8.02
C ILE A 86 1.23 2.37 -8.22
N ASP A 87 1.78 1.47 -9.03
CA ASP A 87 3.17 1.41 -9.47
C ASP A 87 3.16 1.50 -11.01
N PRO A 88 2.81 2.66 -11.59
CA PRO A 88 2.74 2.83 -13.03
C PRO A 88 4.13 2.66 -13.68
N PRO A 89 4.21 2.53 -15.01
CA PRO A 89 5.49 2.70 -15.71
C PRO A 89 6.12 4.05 -15.33
N PHE A 90 7.40 4.06 -14.93
CA PHE A 90 8.08 5.27 -14.42
C PHE A 90 8.47 6.25 -15.54
N ASN A 91 8.39 5.80 -16.78
CA ASN A 91 8.80 6.49 -17.99
C ASN A 91 10.33 6.74 -18.07
N THR A 92 11.14 5.78 -17.62
CA THR A 92 12.61 5.90 -17.59
C THR A 92 13.27 5.87 -18.96
N GLN A 93 12.49 5.71 -20.03
CA GLN A 93 12.95 5.53 -21.42
C GLN A 93 13.73 4.24 -21.65
N VAL A 94 13.42 3.19 -20.86
CA VAL A 94 14.02 1.86 -20.98
C VAL A 94 12.91 0.84 -21.21
N ASN A 95 13.10 -0.12 -22.11
CA ASN A 95 12.11 -1.19 -22.27
C ASN A 95 12.47 -2.36 -21.34
N PHE A 96 11.46 -2.91 -20.68
CA PHE A 96 11.54 -4.14 -19.90
C PHE A 96 10.94 -5.29 -20.72
N ARG A 97 11.17 -6.53 -20.29
CA ARG A 97 10.65 -7.70 -21.03
C ARG A 97 9.12 -7.74 -21.06
N GLN A 98 8.48 -7.32 -19.96
CA GLN A 98 7.03 -7.40 -19.81
C GLN A 98 6.28 -6.13 -20.24
N TYR A 99 6.95 -4.98 -20.35
CA TYR A 99 6.32 -3.71 -20.73
C TYR A 99 7.33 -2.68 -21.26
N ASN A 100 6.83 -1.74 -22.06
CA ASN A 100 7.62 -0.61 -22.56
C ASN A 100 7.51 0.57 -21.58
N ASP A 101 8.65 1.11 -21.14
CA ASP A 101 8.70 2.29 -20.26
C ASP A 101 9.16 3.55 -21.01
N THR A 102 8.66 3.69 -22.24
CA THR A 102 9.06 4.69 -23.24
C THR A 102 7.86 5.49 -23.76
N MET A 103 6.81 5.63 -22.96
CA MET A 103 5.60 6.35 -23.37
C MET A 103 5.88 7.84 -23.59
N GLN A 104 5.29 8.41 -24.64
CA GLN A 104 5.38 9.87 -24.83
C GLN A 104 4.80 10.58 -23.60
N ARG A 105 5.56 11.53 -23.05
CA ARG A 105 5.21 12.18 -21.78
C ARG A 105 3.79 12.76 -21.75
N PRO A 106 3.27 13.47 -22.77
CA PRO A 106 1.88 13.94 -22.78
C PRO A 106 0.85 12.81 -22.62
N MET A 107 1.11 11.65 -23.23
CA MET A 107 0.26 10.47 -23.07
C MET A 107 0.38 9.90 -21.66
N TRP A 108 1.58 9.82 -21.09
CA TRP A 108 1.77 9.38 -19.72
C TRP A 108 1.01 10.26 -18.72
N LEU A 109 1.08 11.59 -18.91
CA LEU A 109 0.37 12.55 -18.06
C LEU A 109 -1.15 12.35 -18.11
N SER A 110 -1.74 12.17 -19.29
CA SER A 110 -3.18 11.88 -19.37
C SER A 110 -3.56 10.47 -18.94
N MET A 111 -2.70 9.48 -19.18
CA MET A 111 -2.88 8.13 -18.66
C MET A 111 -3.08 8.17 -17.14
N MET A 112 -2.18 8.88 -16.44
CA MET A 112 -2.25 9.06 -14.99
C MET A 112 -3.45 9.90 -14.56
N ARG A 113 -3.65 11.08 -15.17
CA ARG A 113 -4.77 11.97 -14.83
C ARG A 113 -6.13 11.27 -14.97
N ASP A 114 -6.39 10.63 -16.11
CA ASP A 114 -7.69 10.03 -16.40
C ASP A 114 -8.01 8.89 -15.42
N ARG A 115 -7.01 8.07 -15.08
CA ARG A 115 -7.14 7.00 -14.07
C ARG A 115 -7.40 7.55 -12.68
N LEU A 116 -6.60 8.53 -12.23
CA LEU A 116 -6.77 9.14 -10.90
C LEU A 116 -8.12 9.85 -10.78
N ALA A 117 -8.58 10.52 -11.85
CA ALA A 117 -9.89 11.14 -11.90
C ALA A 117 -11.04 10.10 -11.83
N ALA A 118 -10.90 8.97 -12.53
CA ALA A 118 -11.88 7.87 -12.48
C ALA A 118 -11.91 7.17 -11.11
N ILE A 119 -10.77 7.10 -10.42
CA ILE A 119 -10.65 6.56 -9.06
C ILE A 119 -11.35 7.44 -8.03
N LYS A 120 -11.18 8.77 -8.11
CA LYS A 120 -11.65 9.75 -7.11
C LYS A 120 -13.09 9.50 -6.61
N PRO A 121 -14.12 9.31 -7.46
CA PRO A 121 -15.49 9.09 -7.00
C PRO A 121 -15.75 7.71 -6.36
N LEU A 122 -14.80 6.78 -6.42
CA LEU A 122 -14.90 5.41 -5.87
C LEU A 122 -14.28 5.29 -4.47
N LEU A 123 -13.62 6.34 -4.00
CA LEU A 123 -12.90 6.34 -2.71
C LEU A 123 -13.86 6.47 -1.53
N THR A 124 -13.57 5.78 -0.43
CA THR A 124 -14.18 6.11 0.87
C THR A 124 -13.64 7.44 1.38
N GLU A 125 -14.36 8.07 2.29
CA GLU A 125 -13.99 9.38 2.84
C GLU A 125 -12.63 9.37 3.56
N ASP A 126 -12.28 8.23 4.16
CA ASP A 126 -11.04 8.03 4.87
C ASP A 126 -9.91 7.46 3.99
N ALA A 127 -10.13 7.25 2.69
CA ALA A 127 -9.20 6.58 1.81
C ALA A 127 -7.85 7.30 1.62
N SER A 128 -6.85 6.54 1.16
CA SER A 128 -5.57 7.10 0.70
C SER A 128 -5.13 6.52 -0.65
N ILE A 129 -4.38 7.33 -1.40
CA ILE A 129 -3.79 7.01 -2.69
C ILE A 129 -2.28 7.10 -2.56
N TRP A 130 -1.59 6.07 -3.03
CA TRP A 130 -0.15 5.92 -2.96
C TRP A 130 0.39 5.69 -4.37
N VAL A 131 1.22 6.60 -4.87
CA VAL A 131 1.79 6.53 -6.22
C VAL A 131 3.30 6.37 -6.13
N HIS A 132 3.81 5.22 -6.56
CA HIS A 132 5.23 4.86 -6.52
C HIS A 132 5.92 5.25 -7.82
N LEU A 133 6.97 6.08 -7.76
CA LEU A 133 7.74 6.55 -8.90
C LEU A 133 9.23 6.73 -8.55
N ASP A 134 10.09 6.72 -9.56
CA ASP A 134 11.44 7.29 -9.46
C ASP A 134 11.43 8.81 -9.78
N ASP A 135 12.61 9.38 -10.01
CA ASP A 135 12.77 10.81 -10.28
C ASP A 135 12.26 11.26 -11.66
N ALA A 136 11.95 10.34 -12.59
CA ALA A 136 11.63 10.69 -13.98
C ALA A 136 10.32 11.49 -14.10
N GLU A 137 9.28 11.03 -13.41
CA GLU A 137 7.93 11.61 -13.51
C GLU A 137 7.30 11.99 -12.15
N VAL A 138 7.96 11.75 -11.01
CA VAL A 138 7.39 12.03 -9.67
C VAL A 138 6.89 13.46 -9.50
N HIS A 139 7.61 14.45 -10.00
CA HIS A 139 7.19 15.85 -9.90
C HIS A 139 5.96 16.17 -10.75
N ARG A 140 5.81 15.51 -11.90
CA ARG A 140 4.64 15.71 -12.77
C ARG A 140 3.43 14.93 -12.28
N ALA A 141 3.64 13.72 -11.75
CA ALA A 141 2.62 13.00 -11.01
C ALA A 141 2.10 13.80 -9.83
N ARG A 142 2.99 14.43 -9.05
CA ARG A 142 2.61 15.31 -7.95
C ARG A 142 1.66 16.42 -8.43
N ALA A 143 2.02 17.13 -9.50
CA ALA A 143 1.17 18.18 -10.08
C ALA A 143 -0.20 17.64 -10.57
N ILE A 144 -0.22 16.45 -11.18
CA ILE A 144 -1.48 15.79 -11.58
C ILE A 144 -2.33 15.44 -10.35
N MET A 145 -1.72 14.92 -9.28
CA MET A 145 -2.43 14.56 -8.06
C MET A 145 -2.99 15.81 -7.35
N ASP A 146 -2.25 16.93 -7.35
CA ASP A 146 -2.74 18.23 -6.88
C ASP A 146 -3.95 18.70 -7.71
N GLU A 147 -3.89 18.58 -9.04
CA GLU A 147 -5.03 18.93 -9.92
C GLU A 147 -6.27 18.04 -9.67
N VAL A 148 -6.08 16.74 -9.47
CA VAL A 148 -7.18 15.79 -9.31
C VAL A 148 -7.78 15.83 -7.91
N PHE A 149 -6.97 15.83 -6.85
CA PHE A 149 -7.41 15.69 -5.46
C PHE A 149 -7.39 17.00 -4.67
N GLY A 150 -6.68 18.01 -5.17
CA GLY A 150 -6.38 19.26 -4.46
C GLY A 150 -5.10 19.16 -3.64
N GLU A 151 -4.35 20.27 -3.54
CA GLU A 151 -3.09 20.34 -2.78
C GLU A 151 -3.27 20.00 -1.29
N GLN A 152 -4.43 20.33 -0.72
CA GLN A 152 -4.80 20.04 0.66
C GLN A 152 -4.93 18.54 0.94
N ALA A 153 -5.04 17.70 -0.09
CA ALA A 153 -5.07 16.25 0.04
C ALA A 153 -3.67 15.64 0.17
N PHE A 154 -2.60 16.38 -0.13
CA PHE A 154 -1.23 15.89 0.01
C PHE A 154 -0.88 15.60 1.47
N VAL A 155 -0.39 14.39 1.73
CA VAL A 155 0.01 13.94 3.07
C VAL A 155 1.52 13.98 3.23
N ALA A 156 2.24 13.29 2.37
CA ALA A 156 3.68 13.15 2.45
C ALA A 156 4.28 12.60 1.14
N SER A 157 5.58 12.81 0.97
CA SER A 157 6.41 12.03 0.05
C SER A 157 7.25 11.07 0.88
N VAL A 158 7.09 9.77 0.66
CA VAL A 158 7.86 8.72 1.31
C VAL A 158 9.04 8.35 0.42
N ILE A 159 10.25 8.32 0.97
CA ILE A 159 11.47 7.87 0.32
C ILE A 159 11.69 6.42 0.72
N TRP A 160 11.65 5.50 -0.24
CA TRP A 160 11.91 4.07 -0.01
C TRP A 160 13.29 3.69 -0.55
N GLN A 161 14.15 3.15 0.31
CA GLN A 161 15.47 2.66 -0.07
C GLN A 161 15.37 1.33 -0.85
N LYS A 162 15.28 1.40 -2.18
CA LYS A 162 15.12 0.24 -3.07
C LYS A 162 16.37 -0.64 -3.23
N LYS A 163 17.56 -0.11 -2.93
CA LYS A 163 18.84 -0.84 -3.00
C LYS A 163 19.85 -0.37 -1.95
N THR A 164 20.74 -1.26 -1.56
CA THR A 164 21.82 -0.97 -0.61
C THR A 164 23.18 -0.79 -1.28
N THR A 165 23.33 -1.31 -2.50
CA THR A 165 24.58 -1.24 -3.26
C THR A 165 24.78 0.12 -3.92
N ARG A 166 26.03 0.60 -3.89
CA ARG A 166 26.44 1.87 -4.49
C ARG A 166 26.88 1.66 -5.94
N ASP A 167 26.34 2.46 -6.87
CA ASP A 167 26.89 2.57 -8.22
C ASP A 167 28.04 3.58 -8.22
N SER A 168 29.26 3.08 -8.38
CA SER A 168 30.48 3.91 -8.33
C SER A 168 30.79 4.60 -9.65
N ARG A 169 30.02 4.33 -10.72
CA ARG A 169 30.16 4.99 -12.03
C ARG A 169 29.19 6.17 -12.21
N ALA A 170 28.13 6.21 -11.42
CA ALA A 170 27.11 7.25 -11.50
C ALA A 170 27.55 8.53 -10.78
N ALA A 171 27.09 9.70 -11.25
CA ALA A 171 27.31 10.97 -10.56
C ALA A 171 26.69 10.96 -9.15
N PHE A 172 25.49 10.39 -9.04
CA PHE A 172 24.86 10.03 -7.78
C PHE A 172 24.36 8.60 -7.85
N SER A 173 24.67 7.79 -6.85
CA SER A 173 24.14 6.44 -6.75
C SER A 173 22.68 6.47 -6.28
N SER A 174 21.74 6.64 -7.23
CA SER A 174 20.30 6.65 -6.93
C SER A 174 19.87 5.33 -6.30
N ASN A 175 19.52 5.36 -5.01
CA ASN A 175 19.22 4.17 -4.22
C ASN A 175 17.81 4.15 -3.63
N HIS A 176 16.97 5.08 -4.05
CA HIS A 176 15.61 5.20 -3.58
C HIS A 176 14.63 5.44 -4.72
N ASP A 177 13.36 5.19 -4.41
CA ASP A 177 12.19 5.67 -5.14
C ASP A 177 11.35 6.53 -4.19
N THR A 178 10.44 7.32 -4.77
CA THR A 178 9.50 8.16 -4.04
C THR A 178 8.07 7.61 -4.15
N ILE A 179 7.36 7.58 -3.04
CA ILE A 179 5.94 7.22 -2.97
C ILE A 179 5.15 8.44 -2.51
N LEU A 180 4.34 9.00 -3.40
CA LEU A 180 3.47 10.14 -3.10
C LEU A 180 2.22 9.65 -2.38
N VAL A 181 1.91 10.24 -1.23
CA VAL A 181 0.75 9.87 -0.40
C VAL A 181 -0.26 11.00 -0.39
N TYR A 182 -1.48 10.69 -0.83
CA TYR A 182 -2.63 11.59 -0.81
C TYR A 182 -3.77 10.97 -0.01
N ALA A 183 -4.53 11.81 0.67
CA ALA A 183 -5.79 11.46 1.27
C ALA A 183 -6.80 12.59 0.94
N PRO A 184 -7.86 12.33 0.15
CA PRO A 184 -8.81 13.38 -0.25
C PRO A 184 -9.48 14.11 0.92
N SER A 185 -9.60 13.46 2.08
CA SER A 185 -10.07 14.09 3.32
C SER A 185 -9.06 15.00 4.02
N GLY A 186 -7.83 15.08 3.51
CA GLY A 186 -6.73 15.86 4.02
C GLY A 186 -5.96 15.17 5.18
N PRO A 187 -4.70 15.57 5.43
CA PRO A 187 -3.82 14.88 6.38
C PRO A 187 -4.33 14.84 7.81
N LYS A 188 -5.01 15.90 8.26
CA LYS A 188 -5.52 16.01 9.64
C LYS A 188 -6.57 14.95 9.93
N ARG A 189 -7.50 14.72 8.98
CA ARG A 189 -8.57 13.74 9.13
C ARG A 189 -8.08 12.33 8.84
N TRP A 190 -7.27 12.15 7.79
CA TRP A 190 -6.70 10.84 7.50
C TRP A 190 -5.83 10.29 8.64
N LYS A 191 -5.10 11.17 9.35
CA LYS A 191 -4.33 10.81 10.55
C LYS A 191 -5.17 10.10 11.62
N THR A 192 -6.48 10.35 11.71
CA THR A 192 -7.34 9.73 12.74
C THR A 192 -7.82 8.34 12.35
N SER A 193 -7.78 7.97 11.08
CA SER A 193 -8.22 6.66 10.57
C SER A 193 -7.07 5.73 10.17
N ARG A 194 -5.89 6.27 9.84
CA ARG A 194 -4.72 5.44 9.52
C ARG A 194 -4.23 4.67 10.73
N ASN A 195 -3.67 3.50 10.49
CA ASN A 195 -3.00 2.72 11.52
C ASN A 195 -1.64 3.32 11.88
N LEU A 196 -1.21 3.03 13.11
CA LEU A 196 0.15 3.27 13.57
C LEU A 196 0.97 1.99 13.36
N LEU A 197 2.28 2.14 13.18
CA LEU A 197 3.18 0.98 13.14
C LEU A 197 3.29 0.38 14.53
N SER A 198 3.45 -0.94 14.62
CA SER A 198 3.76 -1.61 15.89
C SER A 198 5.07 -1.05 16.45
N LYS A 199 5.15 -0.95 17.77
CA LYS A 199 6.45 -0.79 18.43
C LYS A 199 7.10 -2.15 18.51
N ASP A 200 8.42 -2.16 18.35
CA ASP A 200 9.20 -3.36 18.61
C ASP A 200 9.00 -3.82 20.06
N GLU A 201 8.43 -5.01 20.23
CA GLU A 201 8.19 -5.62 21.54
C GLU A 201 9.50 -6.00 22.25
N ALA A 202 10.64 -6.02 21.54
CA ALA A 202 11.95 -6.27 22.13
C ALA A 202 12.34 -5.27 23.24
N LEU A 203 11.69 -4.11 23.30
CA LEU A 203 11.87 -3.10 24.36
C LEU A 203 11.06 -3.40 25.63
N LEU A 204 10.03 -4.26 25.54
CA LEU A 204 9.22 -4.68 26.67
C LEU A 204 10.03 -5.67 27.51
N ARG A 205 10.09 -5.42 28.83
CA ARG A 205 10.71 -6.36 29.78
C ARG A 205 9.86 -6.39 31.03
N ASN A 206 9.65 -7.57 31.59
CA ASN A 206 9.04 -7.68 32.91
C ASN A 206 10.16 -7.59 33.96
N ARG A 207 10.42 -6.38 34.47
CA ARG A 207 11.58 -6.12 35.36
C ARG A 207 11.28 -6.42 36.83
N ASP A 208 10.02 -6.64 37.16
CA ASP A 208 9.50 -6.71 38.52
C ASP A 208 8.38 -7.76 38.67
N ASP A 209 8.36 -8.77 37.78
CA ASP A 209 7.38 -9.86 37.77
C ASP A 209 5.92 -9.41 37.84
N ASP A 210 5.60 -8.32 37.15
CA ASP A 210 4.26 -7.78 37.04
C ASP A 210 3.31 -8.81 36.41
N PRO A 211 2.16 -9.15 37.04
CA PRO A 211 1.24 -10.17 36.54
C PRO A 211 0.57 -9.79 35.21
N ARG A 212 0.64 -8.51 34.80
CA ARG A 212 0.12 -8.01 33.52
C ARG A 212 1.07 -8.23 32.34
N GLY A 213 2.27 -8.77 32.60
CA GLY A 213 3.26 -9.12 31.59
C GLY A 213 4.27 -8.01 31.26
N PRO A 214 5.09 -8.19 30.20
CA PRO A 214 6.17 -7.27 29.87
C PRO A 214 5.72 -5.83 29.60
N TRP A 215 6.51 -4.85 30.07
CA TRP A 215 6.22 -3.42 29.93
C TRP A 215 7.49 -2.62 29.58
N ALA A 216 7.30 -1.45 28.97
CA ALA A 216 8.34 -0.45 28.76
C ALA A 216 8.20 0.66 29.81
N ASP A 217 9.28 1.34 30.18
CA ASP A 217 9.22 2.50 31.06
C ASP A 217 9.15 3.81 30.27
N ALA A 218 8.43 4.80 30.83
CA ALA A 218 8.52 6.20 30.41
C ALA A 218 8.84 7.09 31.63
N PRO A 219 9.63 8.17 31.47
CA PRO A 219 9.90 9.08 32.59
C PRO A 219 8.59 9.66 33.15
N PHE A 220 8.40 9.67 34.47
CA PHE A 220 7.25 10.34 35.12
C PHE A 220 7.40 11.87 35.13
N THR A 221 8.01 12.47 34.11
CA THR A 221 8.18 13.93 34.00
C THR A 221 7.77 14.42 32.63
N ALA A 222 7.22 15.64 32.57
CA ALA A 222 6.86 16.32 31.33
C ALA A 222 7.61 17.65 31.21
N PRO A 223 7.92 18.12 29.98
CA PRO A 223 8.49 19.45 29.77
C PRO A 223 7.56 20.55 30.29
N GLY A 224 8.15 21.61 30.83
CA GLY A 224 7.44 22.81 31.30
C GLY A 224 7.15 22.80 32.80
N TYR A 225 6.91 24.00 33.34
CA TYR A 225 6.56 24.22 34.74
C TYR A 225 5.04 24.30 34.91
N ARG A 226 4.49 23.47 35.80
CA ARG A 226 3.08 23.44 36.16
C ARG A 226 2.96 23.34 37.66
N LYS A 227 2.46 24.40 38.30
CA LYS A 227 2.43 24.56 39.77
C LYS A 227 1.83 23.34 40.50
N ALA A 228 0.73 22.78 39.99
CA ALA A 228 0.03 21.63 40.58
C ALA A 228 0.79 20.28 40.48
N GLN A 229 1.91 20.25 39.76
CA GLN A 229 2.73 19.05 39.53
C GLN A 229 4.15 19.19 40.11
N GLN A 230 4.30 20.09 41.08
CA GLN A 230 5.54 20.38 41.80
C GLN A 230 5.38 19.95 43.26
N TYR A 231 5.44 18.64 43.49
CA TYR A 231 5.34 18.02 44.80
C TYR A 231 6.51 17.06 45.03
N ASP A 232 6.73 16.68 46.28
CA ASP A 232 7.76 15.72 46.65
C ASP A 232 7.24 14.29 46.44
N ILE A 233 8.07 13.44 45.84
CA ILE A 233 7.82 12.00 45.77
C ILE A 233 8.84 11.30 46.68
N VAL A 234 8.35 10.62 47.70
CA VAL A 234 9.18 9.74 48.54
C VAL A 234 9.34 8.40 47.83
N THR A 235 10.58 8.00 47.59
CA THR A 235 10.93 6.71 46.99
C THR A 235 10.74 5.56 47.98
N PRO A 236 10.65 4.29 47.53
CA PRO A 236 10.63 3.13 48.42
C PRO A 236 11.75 3.08 49.46
N ASN A 237 12.91 3.67 49.16
CA ASN A 237 14.06 3.70 50.08
C ASN A 237 14.05 4.92 51.02
N GLY A 238 13.03 5.78 50.96
CA GLY A 238 12.86 6.94 51.83
C GLY A 238 13.41 8.26 51.30
N ASP A 239 14.10 8.26 50.13
CA ASP A 239 14.60 9.48 49.51
C ASP A 239 13.46 10.35 48.97
N SER A 240 13.53 11.67 49.18
CA SER A 240 12.58 12.64 48.63
C SER A 240 13.08 13.21 47.31
N LEU A 241 12.26 13.10 46.26
CA LEU A 241 12.58 13.56 44.91
C LEU A 241 11.67 14.72 44.48
N ARG A 242 12.27 15.68 43.75
CA ARG A 242 11.56 16.74 43.01
C ARG A 242 11.76 16.61 41.50
N PRO A 243 10.83 17.15 40.68
CA PRO A 243 11.01 17.12 39.24
C PRO A 243 12.24 17.96 38.86
N PRO A 244 13.01 17.56 37.83
CA PRO A 244 14.17 18.33 37.39
C PRO A 244 13.79 19.77 37.00
N ARG A 245 14.75 20.70 37.14
CA ARG A 245 14.56 22.10 36.75
C ARG A 245 14.04 22.20 35.31
N GLY A 246 12.99 23.00 35.10
CA GLY A 246 12.33 23.18 33.79
C GLY A 246 11.34 22.08 33.39
N ARG A 247 11.08 21.12 34.29
CA ARG A 247 10.09 20.05 34.11
C ARG A 247 9.11 20.03 35.28
N SER A 248 8.03 19.29 35.10
CA SER A 248 7.07 18.94 36.15
C SER A 248 6.88 17.44 36.18
N TRP A 249 6.34 16.91 37.28
CA TRP A 249 5.85 15.53 37.27
C TRP A 249 4.78 15.36 36.20
N TYR A 250 4.64 14.13 35.69
CA TYR A 250 3.71 13.84 34.62
C TYR A 250 2.24 14.09 35.02
N ALA A 251 1.89 13.79 36.28
CA ALA A 251 0.55 13.95 36.83
C ALA A 251 0.54 14.74 38.15
N THR A 252 -0.64 15.18 38.59
CA THR A 252 -0.84 15.76 39.93
C THR A 252 -0.61 14.71 41.01
N GLU A 253 -0.45 15.14 42.27
CA GLU A 253 -0.17 14.23 43.39
C GLU A 253 -1.30 13.19 43.58
N SER A 254 -2.56 13.58 43.37
CA SER A 254 -3.72 12.68 43.45
C SER A 254 -3.62 11.54 42.43
N THR A 255 -3.42 11.87 41.16
CA THR A 255 -3.27 10.88 40.08
C THR A 255 -2.00 10.07 40.23
N TYR A 256 -0.91 10.64 40.77
CA TYR A 256 0.28 9.87 41.11
C TYR A 256 -0.03 8.78 42.16
N LYS A 257 -0.75 9.11 43.22
CA LYS A 257 -1.15 8.14 44.25
C LYS A 257 -2.04 7.04 43.69
N GLU A 258 -2.97 7.37 42.79
CA GLU A 258 -3.77 6.39 42.05
C GLU A 258 -2.88 5.44 41.23
N LEU A 259 -1.94 5.99 40.45
CA LEU A 259 -1.01 5.18 39.65
C LEU A 259 -0.10 4.30 40.50
N VAL A 260 0.30 4.73 41.70
CA VAL A 260 1.05 3.89 42.66
C VAL A 260 0.16 2.76 43.17
N ALA A 261 -1.09 3.04 43.56
CA ALA A 261 -2.03 2.04 44.04
C ALA A 261 -2.37 0.98 42.97
N GLU A 262 -2.37 1.38 41.70
CA GLU A 262 -2.55 0.48 40.55
C GLU A 262 -1.26 -0.24 40.10
N ASP A 263 -0.16 -0.10 40.85
CA ASP A 263 1.17 -0.63 40.50
C ASP A 263 1.66 -0.18 39.11
N ARG A 264 1.35 1.06 38.71
CA ARG A 264 1.76 1.62 37.40
C ARG A 264 3.01 2.48 37.47
N ILE A 265 3.57 2.69 38.67
CA ILE A 265 4.82 3.41 38.89
C ILE A 265 5.92 2.42 39.27
N TRP A 266 7.02 2.47 38.54
CA TRP A 266 8.23 1.71 38.82
C TRP A 266 9.38 2.64 39.22
N PHE A 267 10.14 2.23 40.24
CA PHE A 267 11.32 2.94 40.72
C PHE A 267 12.61 2.19 40.31
N PRO A 268 13.40 2.73 39.37
CA PRO A 268 14.65 2.10 38.94
C PRO A 268 15.70 2.09 40.06
N LYS A 269 16.82 1.40 39.83
CA LYS A 269 17.95 1.33 40.79
C LYS A 269 17.51 0.82 42.17
N ASN A 270 16.77 -0.29 42.20
CA ASN A 270 16.28 -0.94 43.42
C ASN A 270 15.55 0.04 44.35
N GLY A 271 14.63 0.84 43.81
CA GLY A 271 13.80 1.73 44.63
C GLY A 271 14.39 3.11 44.93
N SER A 272 15.56 3.48 44.41
CA SER A 272 16.17 4.81 44.65
C SER A 272 16.05 5.79 43.47
N GLY A 273 15.71 5.30 42.29
CA GLY A 273 15.68 6.10 41.07
C GLY A 273 14.40 6.92 40.89
N SER A 274 14.44 7.91 40.00
CA SER A 274 13.27 8.74 39.68
C SER A 274 12.11 7.88 39.12
N PRO A 275 10.85 8.11 39.56
CA PRO A 275 9.71 7.29 39.18
C PRO A 275 9.49 7.25 37.67
N ARG A 276 9.06 6.09 37.20
CA ARG A 276 8.74 5.84 35.79
C ARG A 276 7.37 5.18 35.67
N ILE A 277 6.69 5.43 34.56
CA ILE A 277 5.38 4.83 34.26
C ILE A 277 5.60 3.50 33.55
N LYS A 278 4.94 2.43 34.01
CA LYS A 278 4.83 1.17 33.29
C LYS A 278 3.88 1.32 32.10
N LEU A 279 4.37 1.05 30.90
CA LEU A 279 3.61 1.04 29.65
C LEU A 279 3.56 -0.39 29.10
N PHE A 280 2.42 -1.06 29.31
CA PHE A 280 2.19 -2.42 28.80
C PHE A 280 1.98 -2.42 27.28
N ALA A 281 2.19 -3.56 26.62
CA ALA A 281 2.07 -3.71 25.17
C ALA A 281 0.76 -3.11 24.61
N HIS A 282 -0.38 -3.42 25.24
CA HIS A 282 -1.70 -2.90 24.83
C HIS A 282 -1.87 -1.38 25.04
N GLN A 283 -1.02 -0.75 25.85
CA GLN A 283 -1.00 0.69 26.13
C GLN A 283 0.03 1.44 25.29
N LEU A 284 0.96 0.71 24.67
CA LEU A 284 1.94 1.29 23.77
C LEU A 284 1.23 1.78 22.51
N ARG A 285 0.95 3.08 22.48
CA ARG A 285 0.57 3.75 21.24
C ARG A 285 1.62 3.46 20.18
N GLY A 286 1.17 2.94 19.03
CA GLY A 286 2.04 2.64 17.89
C GLY A 286 2.81 3.87 17.40
N LEU A 287 3.79 3.63 16.52
CA LEU A 287 4.66 4.66 15.97
C LEU A 287 3.99 5.36 14.79
N VAL A 288 4.17 6.67 14.72
CA VAL A 288 3.87 7.43 13.50
C VAL A 288 4.92 7.04 12.45
N PRO A 289 4.52 6.64 11.23
CA PRO A 289 5.49 6.31 10.18
C PRO A 289 6.39 7.51 9.87
N PHE A 290 7.70 7.29 9.77
CA PHE A 290 8.62 8.26 9.16
C PHE A 290 8.41 8.31 7.65
N THR A 291 8.92 9.34 7.00
CA THR A 291 8.90 9.49 5.54
C THR A 291 10.14 8.91 4.85
N VAL A 292 11.09 8.34 5.58
CA VAL A 292 12.26 7.65 5.02
C VAL A 292 12.25 6.21 5.49
N TRP A 293 12.10 5.27 4.57
CA TRP A 293 11.99 3.84 4.85
C TRP A 293 13.24 3.12 4.34
N GLY A 294 13.97 2.55 5.30
CA GLY A 294 15.18 1.79 5.01
C GLY A 294 14.88 0.37 4.53
N SER A 295 15.87 -0.23 3.89
CA SER A 295 15.81 -1.62 3.41
C SER A 295 15.50 -2.65 4.50
N GLY A 296 15.99 -2.48 5.73
CA GLY A 296 15.70 -3.42 6.84
C GLY A 296 14.22 -3.48 7.25
N ASP A 297 13.46 -2.45 6.88
CA ASP A 297 12.07 -2.26 7.28
C ASP A 297 11.06 -2.71 6.23
N THR A 298 11.38 -2.49 4.96
CA THR A 298 10.45 -2.65 3.83
C THR A 298 11.06 -3.45 2.67
N GLY A 299 12.27 -3.95 2.85
CA GLY A 299 13.01 -4.71 1.87
C GLY A 299 13.50 -3.92 0.67
N THR A 300 14.04 -4.65 -0.31
CA THR A 300 14.70 -4.11 -1.53
C THR A 300 14.23 -4.77 -2.82
N ASN A 301 14.62 -4.22 -3.97
CA ASN A 301 14.40 -4.83 -5.28
C ASN A 301 15.05 -6.22 -5.39
N ASP A 302 16.24 -6.40 -4.83
CA ASP A 302 16.96 -7.69 -4.88
C ASP A 302 16.23 -8.78 -4.10
N GLU A 303 15.60 -8.44 -2.98
CA GLU A 303 14.77 -9.35 -2.19
C GLU A 303 13.48 -9.72 -2.91
N ALA A 304 12.82 -8.73 -3.53
CA ALA A 304 11.63 -8.97 -4.36
C ALA A 304 11.94 -9.93 -5.52
N LYS A 305 13.09 -9.74 -6.19
CA LYS A 305 13.55 -10.61 -7.28
C LYS A 305 13.87 -12.02 -6.78
N ARG A 306 14.56 -12.15 -5.64
CA ARG A 306 14.84 -13.45 -5.01
C ARG A 306 13.56 -14.20 -4.62
N HIS A 307 12.54 -13.50 -4.10
CA HIS A 307 11.23 -14.10 -3.82
C HIS A 307 10.60 -14.66 -5.09
N LEU A 308 10.55 -13.89 -6.19
CA LEU A 308 10.02 -14.41 -7.45
C LEU A 308 10.82 -15.59 -7.99
N MET A 309 12.15 -15.58 -7.88
CA MET A 309 12.99 -16.69 -8.34
C MET A 309 12.71 -17.98 -7.57
N ALA A 310 12.42 -17.87 -6.27
CA ALA A 310 12.02 -19.02 -5.46
C ALA A 310 10.62 -19.56 -5.86
N LEU A 311 9.69 -18.67 -6.23
CA LEU A 311 8.36 -19.06 -6.71
C LEU A 311 8.39 -19.67 -8.12
N PHE A 312 9.34 -19.26 -8.94
CA PHE A 312 9.45 -19.64 -10.35
C PHE A 312 10.88 -20.11 -10.69
N PRO A 313 11.34 -21.26 -10.15
CA PRO A 313 12.74 -21.69 -10.25
C PRO A 313 13.18 -21.96 -11.70
N ASP A 314 12.25 -22.37 -12.57
CA ASP A 314 12.52 -22.75 -13.94
C ASP A 314 12.17 -21.66 -14.97
N ALA A 315 11.93 -20.42 -14.51
CA ALA A 315 11.52 -19.32 -15.38
C ALA A 315 12.30 -18.05 -15.12
N GLU A 316 12.51 -17.25 -16.17
CA GLU A 316 12.99 -15.90 -15.98
C GLU A 316 11.87 -15.03 -15.39
N VAL A 317 12.11 -14.49 -14.20
CA VAL A 317 11.10 -13.77 -13.41
C VAL A 317 10.85 -12.34 -13.91
N PHE A 318 9.72 -11.74 -13.50
CA PHE A 318 9.41 -10.33 -13.76
C PHE A 318 10.58 -9.37 -13.45
N ASP A 319 10.81 -8.35 -14.29
CA ASP A 319 12.03 -7.53 -14.19
C ASP A 319 12.07 -6.60 -12.96
N THR A 320 10.92 -6.04 -12.59
CA THR A 320 10.82 -4.95 -11.59
C THR A 320 9.81 -5.21 -10.47
N PRO A 321 9.82 -6.40 -9.81
CA PRO A 321 8.89 -6.68 -8.72
C PRO A 321 9.16 -5.78 -7.51
N LYS A 322 8.12 -5.50 -6.73
CA LYS A 322 8.24 -4.83 -5.43
C LYS A 322 8.24 -5.87 -4.30
N PRO A 323 8.91 -5.62 -3.18
CA PRO A 323 8.91 -6.56 -2.06
C PRO A 323 7.57 -6.52 -1.32
N GLU A 324 7.06 -7.68 -0.88
CA GLU A 324 5.81 -7.74 -0.11
C GLU A 324 5.90 -6.95 1.20
N ASN A 325 7.08 -6.85 1.83
CA ASN A 325 7.28 -6.07 3.06
C ASN A 325 7.00 -4.57 2.87
N LEU A 326 7.27 -4.02 1.69
CA LEU A 326 6.90 -2.63 1.38
C LEU A 326 5.38 -2.48 1.31
N LEU A 327 4.71 -3.38 0.58
CA LEU A 327 3.27 -3.37 0.43
C LEU A 327 2.56 -3.66 1.74
N GLU A 328 3.12 -4.51 2.60
CA GLU A 328 2.60 -4.84 3.93
C GLU A 328 2.54 -3.57 4.78
N ARG A 329 3.62 -2.80 4.81
CA ARG A 329 3.67 -1.53 5.55
C ARG A 329 2.62 -0.55 5.03
N ILE A 330 2.49 -0.41 3.71
CA ILE A 330 1.52 0.50 3.08
C ILE A 330 0.08 0.06 3.40
N ILE A 331 -0.24 -1.22 3.17
CA ILE A 331 -1.56 -1.81 3.41
C ILE A 331 -1.92 -1.73 4.89
N HIS A 332 -0.98 -2.00 5.79
CA HIS A 332 -1.19 -1.87 7.23
C HIS A 332 -1.53 -0.43 7.61
N ILE A 333 -0.74 0.55 7.18
CA ILE A 333 -0.98 1.97 7.49
C ILE A 333 -2.37 2.41 7.00
N ALA A 334 -2.74 2.04 5.78
CA ALA A 334 -3.91 2.58 5.11
C ALA A 334 -5.21 1.81 5.36
N THR A 335 -5.15 0.54 5.79
CA THR A 335 -6.33 -0.35 5.80
C THR A 335 -6.39 -1.31 6.99
N ASN A 336 -7.60 -1.78 7.28
CA ASN A 336 -7.94 -2.87 8.17
C ASN A 336 -8.37 -4.12 7.38
N PRO A 337 -8.38 -5.31 8.00
CA PRO A 337 -8.93 -6.52 7.37
C PRO A 337 -10.34 -6.32 6.82
N GLY A 338 -10.62 -6.91 5.65
CA GLY A 338 -11.90 -6.79 4.94
C GLY A 338 -12.05 -5.52 4.08
N GLU A 339 -11.25 -4.48 4.33
CA GLU A 339 -11.30 -3.25 3.53
C GLU A 339 -10.67 -3.45 2.14
N LEU A 340 -11.11 -2.63 1.17
CA LEU A 340 -10.77 -2.80 -0.23
C LEU A 340 -9.49 -2.06 -0.63
N VAL A 341 -8.52 -2.83 -1.13
CA VAL A 341 -7.28 -2.37 -1.77
C VAL A 341 -7.43 -2.46 -3.29
N VAL A 342 -7.09 -1.41 -4.02
CA VAL A 342 -7.12 -1.39 -5.49
C VAL A 342 -5.76 -1.04 -6.05
N ASP A 343 -5.34 -1.81 -7.06
CA ASP A 343 -4.15 -1.54 -7.86
C ASP A 343 -4.47 -1.80 -9.33
N ILE A 344 -4.29 -0.78 -10.16
CA ILE A 344 -4.62 -0.82 -11.59
C ILE A 344 -3.37 -0.94 -12.49
N PHE A 345 -2.21 -1.20 -11.89
CA PHE A 345 -0.94 -1.48 -12.56
C PHE A 345 -0.32 -2.74 -11.93
N GLY A 346 -1.00 -3.87 -12.12
CA GLY A 346 -0.81 -5.05 -11.29
C GLY A 346 0.55 -5.73 -11.38
N GLY A 347 1.27 -5.59 -12.49
CA GLY A 347 2.66 -6.05 -12.64
C GLY A 347 2.82 -7.53 -12.24
N SER A 348 3.68 -7.79 -11.26
CA SER A 348 3.92 -9.15 -10.74
C SER A 348 2.86 -9.66 -9.75
N GLY A 349 1.83 -8.88 -9.43
CA GLY A 349 0.76 -9.25 -8.50
C GLY A 349 1.10 -9.08 -7.02
N THR A 350 2.14 -8.30 -6.70
CA THR A 350 2.62 -8.11 -5.32
C THR A 350 1.54 -7.53 -4.40
N THR A 351 0.80 -6.52 -4.85
CA THR A 351 -0.27 -5.88 -4.07
C THR A 351 -1.37 -6.87 -3.70
N ALA A 352 -1.86 -7.64 -4.68
CA ALA A 352 -2.91 -8.64 -4.46
C ALA A 352 -2.44 -9.77 -3.54
N ALA A 353 -1.23 -10.31 -3.75
CA ALA A 353 -0.66 -11.36 -2.90
C ALA A 353 -0.55 -10.89 -1.43
N THR A 354 0.00 -9.70 -1.22
CA THR A 354 0.19 -9.13 0.12
C THR A 354 -1.15 -8.81 0.79
N ALA A 355 -2.07 -8.12 0.08
CA ALA A 355 -3.40 -7.81 0.59
C ALA A 355 -4.18 -9.07 0.97
N HIS A 356 -4.10 -10.12 0.15
CA HIS A 356 -4.75 -11.40 0.42
C HIS A 356 -4.24 -12.06 1.70
N LYS A 357 -2.91 -12.19 1.86
CA LYS A 357 -2.27 -12.71 3.08
C LYS A 357 -2.65 -11.91 4.32
N MET A 358 -2.83 -10.60 4.14
CA MET A 358 -3.28 -9.67 5.18
C MET A 358 -4.81 -9.66 5.38
N ARG A 359 -5.58 -10.52 4.71
CA ARG A 359 -7.04 -10.60 4.81
C ARG A 359 -7.77 -9.31 4.42
N ARG A 360 -7.22 -8.55 3.47
CA ARG A 360 -7.90 -7.42 2.82
C ARG A 360 -8.63 -7.92 1.57
N ARG A 361 -9.70 -7.21 1.20
CA ARG A 361 -10.28 -7.37 -0.13
C ARG A 361 -9.38 -6.67 -1.14
N TRP A 362 -9.28 -7.21 -2.34
CA TRP A 362 -8.48 -6.58 -3.39
C TRP A 362 -9.08 -6.68 -4.79
N ILE A 363 -8.81 -5.64 -5.59
CA ILE A 363 -9.01 -5.65 -7.04
C ILE A 363 -7.68 -5.28 -7.68
N LEU A 364 -7.22 -6.12 -8.60
CA LEU A 364 -5.99 -5.94 -9.36
C LEU A 364 -6.33 -5.86 -10.84
N ALA A 365 -5.85 -4.84 -11.55
CA ALA A 365 -5.91 -4.78 -13.00
C ALA A 365 -4.50 -4.90 -13.61
N GLU A 366 -4.35 -5.76 -14.61
CA GLU A 366 -3.13 -5.84 -15.41
C GLU A 366 -3.51 -5.94 -16.88
N ARG A 367 -2.90 -5.08 -17.70
CA ARG A 367 -3.22 -4.98 -19.12
C ARG A 367 -2.54 -6.08 -19.93
N ASN A 368 -1.30 -6.43 -19.60
CA ASN A 368 -0.55 -7.45 -20.29
C ASN A 368 -1.05 -8.85 -19.91
N THR A 369 -1.79 -9.48 -20.82
CA THR A 369 -2.31 -10.85 -20.64
C THR A 369 -1.21 -11.87 -20.37
N GLN A 370 -0.04 -11.73 -20.97
CA GLN A 370 1.07 -12.66 -20.78
C GLN A 370 1.59 -12.55 -19.33
N THR A 371 1.79 -11.33 -18.83
CA THR A 371 2.16 -11.08 -17.44
C THR A 371 1.17 -11.72 -16.46
N VAL A 372 -0.13 -11.61 -16.74
CA VAL A 372 -1.17 -12.23 -15.93
C VAL A 372 -1.02 -13.76 -15.90
N LEU A 373 -0.83 -14.37 -17.06
CA LEU A 373 -0.80 -15.83 -17.20
C LEU A 373 0.50 -16.45 -16.68
N GLU A 374 1.63 -15.77 -16.84
CA GLU A 374 2.95 -16.26 -16.45
C GLU A 374 3.27 -16.00 -14.98
N PHE A 375 2.85 -14.86 -14.43
CA PHE A 375 3.26 -14.44 -13.09
C PHE A 375 2.07 -14.33 -12.12
N ILE A 376 1.05 -13.54 -12.44
CA ILE A 376 0.01 -13.20 -11.46
C ILE A 376 -0.84 -14.43 -11.08
N VAL A 377 -1.38 -15.15 -12.07
CA VAL A 377 -2.24 -16.32 -11.79
C VAL A 377 -1.48 -17.41 -11.04
N PRO A 378 -0.29 -17.86 -11.48
CA PRO A 378 0.49 -18.85 -10.72
C PRO A 378 0.86 -18.39 -9.31
N ARG A 379 1.23 -17.11 -9.13
CA ARG A 379 1.55 -16.53 -7.81
C ARG A 379 0.33 -16.56 -6.89
N LEU A 380 -0.82 -16.06 -7.34
CA LEU A 380 -2.03 -15.99 -6.52
C LEU A 380 -2.59 -17.37 -6.18
N ASN A 381 -2.51 -18.34 -7.10
CA ASN A 381 -2.85 -19.72 -6.81
C ASN A 381 -1.94 -20.28 -5.70
N SER A 382 -0.63 -20.02 -5.75
CA SER A 382 0.31 -20.45 -4.70
C SER A 382 -0.01 -19.80 -3.33
N VAL A 383 -0.46 -18.54 -3.33
CA VAL A 383 -0.93 -17.86 -2.11
C VAL A 383 -2.19 -18.53 -1.54
N ILE A 384 -3.16 -18.87 -2.38
CA ILE A 384 -4.40 -19.55 -1.95
C ILE A 384 -4.10 -20.97 -1.46
N GLU A 385 -3.23 -21.71 -2.13
CA GLU A 385 -2.86 -23.06 -1.75
C GLU A 385 -1.95 -23.10 -0.51
N GLY A 386 -1.44 -21.95 -0.06
CA GLY A 386 -0.52 -21.87 1.08
C GLY A 386 0.89 -22.36 0.76
N THR A 387 1.25 -22.42 -0.53
CA THR A 387 2.53 -22.94 -1.02
C THR A 387 3.53 -21.82 -1.36
N ASP A 388 3.14 -20.54 -1.26
CA ASP A 388 4.06 -19.39 -1.40
C ASP A 388 4.96 -19.24 -0.16
N PRO A 389 6.26 -19.57 -0.25
CA PRO A 389 7.14 -19.64 0.92
C PRO A 389 7.74 -18.27 1.32
N GLY A 390 7.53 -17.21 0.52
CA GLY A 390 8.29 -15.97 0.65
C GLY A 390 7.47 -14.72 1.04
N GLY A 391 8.14 -13.57 1.00
CA GLY A 391 7.55 -12.28 1.36
C GLY A 391 7.09 -12.27 2.82
N ILE A 392 5.81 -11.95 3.05
CA ILE A 392 5.26 -11.80 4.41
C ILE A 392 4.60 -13.07 4.96
N THR A 393 4.62 -14.20 4.24
CA THR A 393 3.90 -15.43 4.59
C THR A 393 4.12 -15.83 6.06
N ALA A 394 5.39 -15.93 6.49
CA ALA A 394 5.73 -16.30 7.86
C ALA A 394 5.31 -15.22 8.87
N ALA A 395 5.56 -13.94 8.55
CA ALA A 395 5.28 -12.82 9.45
C ALA A 395 3.78 -12.70 9.79
N VAL A 396 2.89 -13.05 8.86
CA VAL A 396 1.44 -13.03 9.08
C VAL A 396 0.84 -14.42 9.37
N SER A 397 1.68 -15.45 9.54
CA SER A 397 1.25 -16.84 9.74
C SER A 397 0.22 -17.31 8.70
N TRP A 398 0.48 -17.01 7.42
CA TRP A 398 -0.42 -17.36 6.33
C TRP A 398 -0.28 -18.83 5.93
N GLY A 399 -1.37 -19.58 5.99
CA GLY A 399 -1.42 -21.00 5.65
C GLY A 399 -2.24 -21.35 4.40
N GLY A 400 -2.63 -20.35 3.61
CA GLY A 400 -3.54 -20.51 2.48
C GLY A 400 -5.01 -20.26 2.83
N GLY A 401 -5.87 -20.39 1.82
CA GLY A 401 -7.31 -20.16 1.86
C GLY A 401 -7.77 -18.99 0.98
N GLY A 402 -9.08 -18.74 1.00
CA GLY A 402 -9.71 -17.68 0.20
C GLY A 402 -9.89 -18.06 -1.27
N SER A 403 -10.40 -17.09 -2.04
CA SER A 403 -10.59 -17.21 -3.48
C SER A 403 -10.49 -15.85 -4.16
N TYR A 404 -10.35 -15.86 -5.48
CA TYR A 404 -10.51 -14.69 -6.34
C TYR A 404 -11.19 -15.09 -7.64
N GLU A 405 -11.88 -14.13 -8.24
CA GLU A 405 -12.46 -14.27 -9.57
C GLU A 405 -11.53 -13.64 -10.61
N ILE A 406 -11.66 -14.06 -11.87
CA ILE A 406 -10.92 -13.49 -12.99
C ILE A 406 -11.91 -12.96 -14.01
N ALA A 407 -11.70 -11.73 -14.47
CA ALA A 407 -12.46 -11.12 -15.55
C ALA A 407 -11.54 -10.55 -16.62
N HIS A 408 -12.09 -10.36 -17.81
CA HIS A 408 -11.43 -9.74 -18.94
C HIS A 408 -12.25 -8.54 -19.42
N VAL A 409 -11.61 -7.39 -19.56
CA VAL A 409 -12.21 -6.18 -20.13
C VAL A 409 -11.55 -5.93 -21.48
N THR A 410 -12.36 -5.95 -22.53
CA THR A 410 -11.86 -5.71 -23.89
C THR A 410 -11.52 -4.23 -24.05
N PRO A 411 -10.36 -3.87 -24.63
CA PRO A 411 -10.01 -2.47 -24.90
C PRO A 411 -11.12 -1.75 -25.63
N ARG A 412 -11.38 -0.50 -25.23
CA ARG A 412 -12.43 0.33 -25.83
C ARG A 412 -12.27 0.51 -27.33
N LEU A 413 -11.02 0.67 -27.78
CA LEU A 413 -10.67 0.91 -29.16
C LEU A 413 -9.81 -0.23 -29.73
N GLY A 414 -9.81 -0.38 -31.06
CA GLY A 414 -9.09 -1.45 -31.74
C GLY A 414 -9.68 -2.85 -31.49
N THR A 415 -8.89 -3.87 -31.78
CA THR A 415 -9.28 -5.27 -31.58
C THR A 415 -8.15 -6.07 -30.96
N LEU A 416 -8.49 -7.11 -30.21
CA LEU A 416 -7.54 -8.11 -29.74
C LEU A 416 -7.48 -9.26 -30.75
N THR A 417 -6.27 -9.76 -30.99
CA THR A 417 -6.03 -11.01 -31.72
C THR A 417 -5.95 -12.17 -30.73
N ASP A 418 -6.18 -13.41 -31.19
CA ASP A 418 -5.73 -14.57 -30.43
C ASP A 418 -4.20 -14.50 -30.30
N PRO A 419 -3.58 -14.84 -29.15
CA PRO A 419 -4.13 -15.55 -27.97
C PRO A 419 -4.76 -14.66 -26.88
N HIS A 420 -4.91 -13.35 -27.10
CA HIS A 420 -5.29 -12.38 -26.07
C HIS A 420 -6.80 -12.21 -25.88
N ARG A 421 -7.63 -12.88 -26.69
CA ARG A 421 -9.09 -12.81 -26.54
C ARG A 421 -9.57 -13.59 -25.33
N ALA A 422 -10.61 -13.09 -24.67
CA ALA A 422 -11.21 -13.69 -23.47
C ALA A 422 -11.41 -15.23 -23.55
N ALA A 423 -11.86 -15.75 -24.70
CA ALA A 423 -12.06 -17.19 -24.89
C ALA A 423 -10.74 -18.00 -24.85
N ALA A 424 -9.68 -17.51 -25.50
CA ALA A 424 -8.37 -18.15 -25.49
C ALA A 424 -7.71 -18.06 -24.11
N VAL A 425 -7.80 -16.89 -23.47
CA VAL A 425 -7.30 -16.65 -22.11
C VAL A 425 -8.01 -17.56 -21.09
N LYS A 426 -9.33 -17.71 -21.19
CA LYS A 426 -10.11 -18.62 -20.33
C LYS A 426 -9.61 -20.07 -20.42
N LYS A 427 -9.34 -20.56 -21.64
CA LYS A 427 -8.78 -21.91 -21.85
C LYS A 427 -7.41 -22.06 -21.20
N LYS A 428 -6.55 -21.03 -21.30
CA LYS A 428 -5.21 -21.06 -20.70
C LYS A 428 -5.26 -21.05 -19.17
N ILE A 429 -6.11 -20.22 -18.57
CA ILE A 429 -6.34 -20.20 -17.11
C ILE A 429 -6.82 -21.58 -16.63
N ALA A 430 -7.79 -22.18 -17.32
CA ALA A 430 -8.27 -23.52 -16.95
C ALA A 430 -7.14 -24.58 -17.00
N SER A 431 -6.29 -24.52 -18.02
CA SER A 431 -5.11 -25.39 -18.14
C SER A 431 -4.09 -25.17 -17.02
N LEU A 432 -3.84 -23.92 -16.60
CA LEU A 432 -2.93 -23.61 -15.49
C LEU A 432 -3.47 -24.19 -14.18
N ASN A 433 -4.75 -23.96 -13.87
CA ASN A 433 -5.37 -24.47 -12.66
C ASN A 433 -5.38 -26.00 -12.61
N GLN A 434 -5.59 -26.68 -13.74
CA GLN A 434 -5.48 -28.14 -13.83
C GLN A 434 -4.05 -28.65 -13.61
N ALA A 435 -3.05 -27.95 -14.15
CA ALA A 435 -1.65 -28.34 -13.99
C ALA A 435 -1.19 -28.22 -12.53
N MET A 436 -1.63 -27.18 -11.82
CA MET A 436 -1.34 -27.00 -10.40
C MET A 436 -1.99 -28.09 -9.53
N HIS A 437 -3.27 -28.41 -9.78
CA HIS A 437 -3.97 -29.46 -9.02
C HIS A 437 -3.29 -30.83 -9.14
N LYS A 438 -2.70 -31.14 -10.30
CA LYS A 438 -1.91 -32.37 -10.50
C LYS A 438 -0.58 -32.37 -9.74
N ARG A 439 0.05 -31.22 -9.55
CA ARG A 439 1.31 -31.08 -8.80
C ARG A 439 1.12 -31.15 -7.29
N GLY A 440 -0.02 -30.70 -6.76
CA GLY A 440 -0.34 -30.79 -5.33
C GLY A 440 -0.88 -32.15 -4.88
N ALA A 441 -1.28 -33.02 -5.82
CA ALA A 441 -1.76 -34.38 -5.53
C ALA A 441 -0.69 -35.48 -5.68
N ALA A 442 0.51 -35.11 -6.12
CA ALA A 442 1.69 -35.98 -6.22
C ALA A 442 2.69 -35.60 -5.12
#